data_AF-A0A8H4WXY0-F1
#
_entry.id   AF-A0A8H4WXY0-F1
#
_cell.length_a   1.000
_cell.length_b   1.000
_cell.length_c   1.000
_cell.angle_alpha   90.00
_cell.angle_beta   90.00
_cell.angle_gamma   90.00
#
_symmetry.space_group_name_H-M   'P 1'
#
loop_
_entity.id
_entity.type
_entity.pdbx_description
1 polymer ?
#
loop_
_entity_poly.entity_id
_entity_poly.type
_entity_poly.pdbx_seq_one_letter_code
_entity_poly.pdbx_strand_id
1 'polypeptide(L)'
;MNRNHSYRTSSFNSISRPYLPSIDENEIASTPSSHSPPTPPLRIPRKSPRRALRSNAIPPAYIPRGRVYYAPPVAHYTPPPSYSYSYSDAKGKFLEHEYSEAGSYRERKVCGLDKRRGCCFLVIALVGVAIVAVALGIGLSIGLNDEDRAPPQEASTSEPPAEFPAGSFAFKADLQNTTTDCTSNPSTWRCYPYEKGSSATFFWIISSNNDSSYSISSTENPFAPSFTNQTLKVLDKDTSQERLQFSFSMNKTVVPDDQLSSSNRAAKCTFDDTLFEATLWTQRRRGDEAAGNTKFAAWPGDVDVVQRKTFNGGSPNCVDSGGGQVGNVKSESGACECRYANYDVN
;
A
#
# COMPACT_ATOMS: atom_id res chain seq x y z
N MET A 1 48.54 -2.80 53.17
CA MET A 1 48.74 -4.10 52.47
C MET A 1 47.94 -4.05 51.18
N ASN A 2 48.60 -3.74 50.07
CA ASN A 2 48.00 -3.60 48.74
C ASN A 2 47.86 -4.99 48.08
N ARG A 3 46.68 -5.33 47.57
CA ARG A 3 46.48 -6.46 46.65
C ARG A 3 45.89 -5.95 45.34
N ASN A 4 46.77 -5.86 44.35
CA ASN A 4 46.46 -5.66 42.94
C ASN A 4 45.76 -6.92 42.39
N HIS A 5 44.58 -6.75 41.79
CA HIS A 5 43.97 -7.74 40.90
C HIS A 5 44.00 -7.22 39.47
N SER A 6 44.84 -7.85 38.65
CA SER A 6 44.92 -7.66 37.20
C SER A 6 43.80 -8.44 36.52
N TYR A 7 42.86 -7.74 35.88
CA TYR A 7 41.87 -8.37 35.00
C TYR A 7 42.42 -8.43 33.57
N ARG A 8 42.54 -9.66 33.06
CA ARG A 8 42.84 -9.99 31.67
C ARG A 8 41.70 -9.51 30.77
N THR A 9 42.04 -8.73 29.77
CA THR A 9 41.21 -8.43 28.61
C THR A 9 41.20 -9.65 27.67
N SER A 10 40.04 -10.29 27.50
CA SER A 10 39.80 -11.29 26.47
C SER A 10 39.26 -10.60 25.21
N SER A 11 40.07 -10.55 24.14
CA SER A 11 39.64 -10.08 22.83
C SER A 11 38.73 -11.14 22.17
N PHE A 12 37.45 -10.83 22.04
CA PHE A 12 36.56 -11.59 21.16
C PHE A 12 36.75 -11.09 19.73
N ASN A 13 37.24 -11.98 18.86
CA ASN A 13 37.24 -11.76 17.42
C ASN A 13 35.80 -11.78 16.92
N SER A 14 35.29 -10.59 16.56
CA SER A 14 34.03 -10.42 15.85
C SER A 14 34.14 -11.05 14.46
N ILE A 15 33.31 -12.09 14.23
CA ILE A 15 33.08 -12.65 12.90
C ILE A 15 32.30 -11.60 12.11
N SER A 16 32.98 -10.97 11.16
CA SER A 16 32.39 -10.02 10.21
C SER A 16 31.32 -10.73 9.38
N ARG A 17 30.05 -10.36 9.58
CA ARG A 17 28.95 -10.76 8.70
C ARG A 17 29.05 -9.94 7.41
N PRO A 18 28.87 -10.54 6.22
CA PRO A 18 28.87 -9.77 4.97
C PRO A 18 27.68 -8.80 4.98
N TYR A 19 28.00 -7.53 4.80
CA TYR A 19 27.08 -6.41 4.63
C TYR A 19 26.29 -6.65 3.34
N LEU A 20 24.98 -6.93 3.46
CA LEU A 20 24.07 -6.87 2.33
C LEU A 20 23.81 -5.38 2.04
N PRO A 21 23.92 -4.91 0.79
CA PRO A 21 23.63 -3.52 0.47
C PRO A 21 22.15 -3.23 0.73
N SER A 22 21.89 -2.10 1.39
CA SER A 22 20.56 -1.51 1.48
C SER A 22 20.09 -1.17 0.07
N ILE A 23 18.96 -1.74 -0.35
CA ILE A 23 18.29 -1.32 -1.59
C ILE A 23 17.62 0.01 -1.24
N ASP A 24 18.18 1.10 -1.74
CA ASP A 24 17.59 2.42 -1.68
C ASP A 24 16.51 2.50 -2.77
N GLU A 25 15.24 2.53 -2.38
CA GLU A 25 14.11 2.57 -3.31
C GLU A 25 13.94 3.97 -3.98
N ASN A 26 14.79 4.95 -3.62
CA ASN A 26 14.74 6.30 -4.20
C ASN A 26 15.49 6.45 -5.54
N GLU A 27 16.14 5.41 -6.08
CA GLU A 27 16.92 5.49 -7.33
C GLU A 27 16.12 5.23 -8.63
N ILE A 28 14.78 5.12 -8.57
CA ILE A 28 13.97 4.81 -9.78
C ILE A 28 13.32 6.07 -10.40
N ALA A 29 13.47 7.25 -9.79
CA ALA A 29 12.86 8.46 -10.31
C ALA A 29 13.84 9.64 -10.36
N SER A 30 14.86 9.58 -11.24
CA SER A 30 15.40 10.73 -12.01
C SER A 30 16.75 10.42 -12.64
N THR A 31 16.76 9.90 -13.87
CA THR A 31 17.91 10.12 -14.77
C THR A 31 17.41 10.36 -16.21
N PRO A 32 17.68 11.54 -16.80
CA PRO A 32 17.56 11.72 -18.23
C PRO A 32 18.67 10.96 -18.95
N SER A 33 18.32 10.36 -20.09
CA SER A 33 19.20 9.59 -20.97
C SER A 33 20.46 10.39 -21.36
N SER A 34 21.63 9.93 -20.91
CA SER A 34 22.93 10.40 -21.39
C SER A 34 23.76 9.22 -21.89
N HIS A 35 24.41 9.46 -23.03
CA HIS A 35 25.15 8.57 -23.90
C HIS A 35 25.89 7.39 -23.23
N SER A 36 25.62 6.18 -23.75
CA SER A 36 26.33 4.95 -23.42
C SER A 36 27.78 4.95 -23.95
N PRO A 37 28.80 4.75 -23.09
CA PRO A 37 30.19 4.55 -23.51
C PRO A 37 30.42 3.12 -24.06
N PRO A 38 31.44 2.91 -24.92
CA PRO A 38 31.64 1.65 -25.62
C PRO A 38 32.03 0.50 -24.67
N THR A 39 31.39 -0.64 -24.89
CA THR A 39 31.56 -1.90 -24.15
C THR A 39 32.99 -2.44 -24.32
N PRO A 40 33.76 -2.66 -23.24
CA PRO A 40 35.04 -3.36 -23.35
C PRO A 40 34.80 -4.86 -23.64
N PRO A 41 35.69 -5.53 -24.41
CA PRO A 41 35.49 -6.92 -24.77
C PRO A 41 35.58 -7.84 -23.55
N LEU A 42 34.66 -8.80 -23.49
CA LEU A 42 34.58 -9.88 -22.51
C LEU A 42 35.90 -10.67 -22.44
N ARG A 43 36.59 -10.58 -21.30
CA ARG A 43 37.72 -11.46 -20.97
C ARG A 43 37.20 -12.87 -20.67
N ILE A 44 37.46 -13.79 -21.60
CA ILE A 44 37.22 -15.23 -21.42
C ILE A 44 38.12 -15.73 -20.27
N PRO A 45 37.59 -16.45 -19.26
CA PRO A 45 38.40 -17.06 -18.23
C PRO A 45 39.30 -18.14 -18.85
N ARG A 46 40.62 -17.92 -18.81
CA ARG A 46 41.60 -18.96 -19.18
C ARG A 46 41.55 -20.08 -18.15
N LYS A 47 41.16 -21.28 -18.58
CA LYS A 47 41.34 -22.52 -17.80
C LYS A 47 42.83 -22.70 -17.49
N SER A 48 43.20 -22.68 -16.21
CA SER A 48 44.54 -23.06 -15.76
C SER A 48 44.68 -24.58 -15.76
N PRO A 49 45.67 -25.17 -16.46
CA PRO A 49 45.98 -26.58 -16.34
C PRO A 49 47.04 -26.81 -15.25
N ARG A 50 46.85 -27.91 -14.50
CA ARG A 50 47.78 -28.59 -13.60
C ARG A 50 47.99 -28.00 -12.20
N ARG A 51 47.46 -28.72 -11.21
CA ARG A 51 48.30 -29.16 -10.09
C ARG A 51 48.06 -30.65 -9.86
N ALA A 52 49.09 -31.42 -10.16
CA ALA A 52 49.19 -32.86 -9.95
C ALA A 52 49.36 -33.19 -8.46
N LEU A 53 48.84 -34.37 -8.10
CA LEU A 53 49.34 -35.33 -7.11
C LEU A 53 50.24 -34.79 -5.99
N ARG A 54 49.71 -34.78 -4.77
CA ARG A 54 50.42 -35.31 -3.61
C ARG A 54 49.49 -36.19 -2.80
N SER A 55 49.82 -37.48 -2.76
CA SER A 55 49.38 -38.40 -1.74
C SER A 55 49.88 -37.89 -0.38
N ASN A 56 49.00 -37.86 0.60
CA ASN A 56 49.37 -38.02 1.99
C ASN A 56 48.17 -38.58 2.76
N ALA A 57 48.48 -39.58 3.59
CA ALA A 57 47.60 -40.48 4.29
C ALA A 57 46.43 -39.81 5.01
N ILE A 58 45.24 -40.36 4.80
CA ILE A 58 44.02 -40.09 5.56
C ILE A 58 44.06 -40.96 6.82
N PRO A 59 44.02 -40.42 8.05
CA PRO A 59 43.72 -41.22 9.23
C PRO A 59 42.22 -41.59 9.25
N PRO A 60 41.84 -42.78 9.77
CA PRO A 60 40.46 -43.25 9.72
C PRO A 60 39.50 -42.34 10.47
N ALA A 61 38.28 -42.23 9.93
CA ALA A 61 37.18 -41.48 10.51
C ALA A 61 36.77 -42.05 11.88
N TYR A 62 36.78 -41.20 12.89
CA TYR A 62 36.20 -41.49 14.20
C TYR A 62 34.66 -41.57 14.05
N ILE A 63 34.10 -42.77 14.21
CA ILE A 63 32.66 -43.01 14.26
C ILE A 63 32.21 -42.83 15.72
N PRO A 64 31.39 -41.81 16.06
CA PRO A 64 30.80 -41.72 17.39
C PRO A 64 29.84 -42.90 17.59
N ARG A 65 29.99 -43.65 18.69
CA ARG A 65 29.03 -44.67 19.12
C ARG A 65 27.67 -44.03 19.35
N GLY A 66 26.64 -44.64 18.77
CA GLY A 66 25.25 -44.19 18.86
C GLY A 66 24.78 -44.04 20.30
N ARG A 67 24.18 -42.88 20.60
CA ARG A 67 23.37 -42.69 21.81
C ARG A 67 22.08 -43.49 21.64
N VAL A 68 21.83 -44.38 22.60
CA VAL A 68 20.53 -45.01 22.80
C VAL A 68 19.55 -43.92 23.22
N TYR A 69 18.67 -43.51 22.31
CA TYR A 69 17.51 -42.71 22.65
C TYR A 69 16.47 -43.62 23.29
N TYR A 70 16.27 -43.46 24.60
CA TYR A 70 15.08 -43.97 25.26
C TYR A 70 13.87 -43.24 24.69
N ALA A 71 12.93 -43.98 24.10
CA ALA A 71 11.63 -43.45 23.70
C ALA A 71 10.90 -42.95 24.96
N PRO A 72 10.31 -41.75 24.94
CA PRO A 72 9.46 -41.29 26.03
C PRO A 72 8.21 -42.18 26.13
N PRO A 73 7.65 -42.38 27.34
CA PRO A 73 6.47 -43.22 27.54
C PRO A 73 5.26 -42.64 26.79
N VAL A 74 4.48 -43.55 26.21
CA VAL A 74 3.24 -43.25 25.50
C VAL A 74 2.25 -42.64 26.49
N ALA A 75 1.97 -41.35 26.35
CA ALA A 75 0.87 -40.71 27.05
C ALA A 75 -0.45 -41.28 26.50
N HIS A 76 -1.22 -41.93 27.37
CA HIS A 76 -2.60 -42.32 27.08
C HIS A 76 -3.44 -41.07 26.86
N TYR A 77 -3.66 -40.68 25.60
CA TYR A 77 -4.68 -39.71 25.23
C TYR A 77 -6.04 -40.40 25.23
N THR A 78 -6.85 -40.13 26.25
CA THR A 78 -8.30 -40.30 26.17
C THR A 78 -8.86 -39.32 25.15
N PRO A 79 -9.62 -39.77 24.13
CA PRO A 79 -10.28 -38.86 23.19
C PRO A 79 -11.39 -38.07 23.91
N PRO A 80 -11.60 -36.78 23.57
CA PRO A 80 -12.73 -36.02 24.10
C PRO A 80 -14.07 -36.56 23.56
N PRO A 81 -15.17 -36.42 24.31
CA PRO A 81 -16.47 -36.94 23.91
C PRO A 81 -16.98 -36.24 22.64
N SER A 82 -17.52 -37.03 21.72
CA SER A 82 -18.22 -36.56 20.52
C SER A 82 -19.48 -35.78 20.92
N TYR A 83 -19.55 -34.51 20.55
CA TYR A 83 -20.80 -33.74 20.63
C TYR A 83 -21.71 -34.16 19.46
N SER A 84 -22.86 -34.77 19.77
CA SER A 84 -23.95 -34.96 18.82
C SER A 84 -24.87 -33.74 18.88
N TYR A 85 -24.90 -32.93 17.83
CA TYR A 85 -25.88 -31.85 17.68
C TYR A 85 -27.19 -32.45 17.16
N SER A 86 -28.19 -32.59 18.02
CA SER A 86 -29.55 -32.93 17.63
C SER A 86 -30.27 -31.65 17.21
N TYR A 87 -30.58 -31.51 15.92
CA TYR A 87 -31.45 -30.46 15.41
C TYR A 87 -32.91 -30.84 15.70
N SER A 88 -33.54 -30.19 16.67
CA SER A 88 -34.98 -30.28 16.88
C SER A 88 -35.68 -29.35 15.89
N ASP A 89 -36.39 -29.96 14.94
CA ASP A 89 -37.21 -29.32 13.92
C ASP A 89 -38.38 -28.56 14.57
N ALA A 90 -38.39 -27.24 14.44
CA ALA A 90 -39.52 -26.40 14.86
C ALA A 90 -40.34 -26.03 13.62
N LYS A 91 -41.52 -26.64 13.53
CA LYS A 91 -42.60 -26.38 12.59
C LYS A 91 -42.90 -24.88 12.43
N GLY A 92 -42.71 -24.36 11.21
CA GLY A 92 -43.27 -23.09 10.74
C GLY A 92 -44.08 -23.33 9.46
N LYS A 93 -45.33 -22.85 9.46
CA LYS A 93 -46.40 -23.18 8.50
C LYS A 93 -46.17 -22.59 7.11
N PHE A 94 -46.45 -23.42 6.10
CA PHE A 94 -46.62 -23.10 4.69
C PHE A 94 -47.95 -22.35 4.51
N LEU A 95 -47.93 -21.21 3.82
CA LEU A 95 -49.14 -20.57 3.30
C LEU A 95 -48.96 -20.42 1.78
N GLU A 96 -49.79 -21.19 1.11
CA GLU A 96 -50.10 -21.27 -0.30
C GLU A 96 -50.39 -19.87 -0.89
N HIS A 97 -49.81 -19.56 -2.06
CA HIS A 97 -50.41 -18.57 -2.95
C HIS A 97 -50.35 -19.07 -4.39
N GLU A 98 -51.46 -18.81 -5.05
CA GLU A 98 -52.07 -19.51 -6.16
C GLU A 98 -51.47 -19.15 -7.52
N TYR A 99 -51.53 -20.10 -8.45
CA TYR A 99 -51.15 -20.00 -9.84
C TYR A 99 -52.15 -19.18 -10.66
N SER A 100 -51.65 -18.38 -11.59
CA SER A 100 -52.11 -18.37 -12.98
C SER A 100 -51.18 -17.49 -13.82
N GLU A 101 -50.60 -18.03 -14.90
CA GLU A 101 -50.89 -17.56 -16.27
C GLU A 101 -50.07 -18.38 -17.30
N ALA A 102 -50.71 -18.63 -18.44
CA ALA A 102 -50.29 -19.52 -19.50
C ALA A 102 -49.59 -18.76 -20.66
N GLY A 103 -48.87 -19.51 -21.51
CA GLY A 103 -48.45 -19.10 -22.86
C GLY A 103 -46.94 -19.14 -23.06
N SER A 104 -46.31 -20.23 -23.54
CA SER A 104 -46.29 -20.75 -24.92
C SER A 104 -45.64 -19.83 -25.96
N TYR A 105 -44.38 -20.07 -26.33
CA TYR A 105 -43.99 -20.67 -27.63
C TYR A 105 -42.48 -20.49 -27.96
N ARG A 106 -41.91 -21.60 -28.46
CA ARG A 106 -40.84 -21.71 -29.46
C ARG A 106 -39.39 -21.39 -29.06
N GLU A 107 -38.82 -22.42 -28.45
CA GLU A 107 -37.49 -22.94 -28.77
C GLU A 107 -37.25 -23.00 -30.31
N ARG A 108 -36.20 -22.33 -30.79
CA ARG A 108 -35.60 -22.60 -32.10
C ARG A 108 -34.12 -22.88 -31.96
N LYS A 109 -33.81 -24.13 -32.29
CA LYS A 109 -32.53 -24.65 -32.76
C LYS A 109 -31.81 -23.62 -33.64
N VAL A 110 -30.57 -23.27 -33.25
CA VAL A 110 -29.63 -22.58 -34.14
C VAL A 110 -28.94 -23.65 -34.99
N CYS A 111 -29.38 -23.73 -36.24
CA CYS A 111 -28.72 -24.49 -37.29
C CYS A 111 -27.45 -23.78 -37.77
N GLY A 112 -26.41 -24.57 -38.06
CA GLY A 112 -25.84 -24.60 -39.40
C GLY A 112 -24.73 -23.61 -39.74
N LEU A 113 -23.54 -24.17 -39.97
CA LEU A 113 -22.56 -23.72 -40.94
C LEU A 113 -23.23 -23.21 -42.25
N ASP A 114 -22.93 -21.98 -42.68
CA ASP A 114 -22.24 -21.70 -43.96
C ASP A 114 -22.34 -20.22 -44.42
N LYS A 115 -21.16 -19.67 -44.76
CA LYS A 115 -20.91 -18.84 -45.96
C LYS A 115 -21.91 -17.73 -46.34
N ARG A 116 -22.22 -16.79 -45.44
CA ARG A 116 -22.96 -15.55 -45.80
C ARG A 116 -22.57 -14.28 -45.02
N ARG A 117 -21.30 -14.16 -44.63
CA ARG A 117 -20.77 -13.02 -43.85
C ARG A 117 -20.52 -11.71 -44.64
N GLY A 118 -20.95 -11.59 -45.89
CA GLY A 118 -20.70 -10.38 -46.70
C GLY A 118 -21.76 -9.26 -46.57
N CYS A 119 -23.02 -9.59 -46.27
CA CYS A 119 -24.11 -8.62 -46.39
C CYS A 119 -24.30 -7.77 -45.12
N CYS A 120 -24.05 -8.34 -43.94
CA CYS A 120 -24.22 -7.62 -42.67
C CYS A 120 -23.12 -6.57 -42.44
N PHE A 121 -21.90 -6.83 -42.92
CA PHE A 121 -20.80 -5.85 -42.86
C PHE A 121 -21.01 -4.66 -43.79
N LEU A 122 -21.68 -4.84 -44.94
CA LEU A 122 -22.00 -3.72 -45.84
C LEU A 122 -23.00 -2.73 -45.22
N VAL A 123 -23.97 -3.24 -44.45
CA VAL A 123 -24.94 -2.38 -43.74
C VAL A 123 -24.24 -1.57 -42.64
N ILE A 124 -23.36 -2.20 -41.87
CA ILE A 124 -22.58 -1.51 -40.81
C ILE A 124 -21.61 -0.49 -41.43
N ALA A 125 -20.96 -0.83 -42.55
CA ALA A 125 -20.06 0.09 -43.24
C ALA A 125 -20.79 1.33 -43.80
N LEU A 126 -21.98 1.15 -44.38
CA LEU A 126 -22.78 2.29 -44.88
C LEU A 126 -23.24 3.24 -43.77
N VAL A 127 -23.63 2.70 -42.61
CA VAL A 127 -23.98 3.51 -41.44
C VAL A 127 -22.75 4.26 -40.90
N GLY A 128 -21.59 3.61 -40.86
CA GLY A 128 -20.33 4.23 -40.45
C GLY A 128 -19.92 5.41 -41.36
N VAL A 129 -20.02 5.24 -42.68
CA VAL A 129 -19.69 6.32 -43.65
C VAL A 129 -20.65 7.50 -43.52
N ALA A 130 -21.94 7.26 -43.27
CA ALA A 130 -22.91 8.34 -43.06
C ALA A 130 -22.58 9.16 -41.80
N ILE A 131 -22.16 8.52 -40.70
CA ILE A 131 -21.77 9.21 -39.47
C ILE A 131 -20.50 10.06 -39.69
N VAL A 132 -19.51 9.52 -40.42
CA VAL A 132 -18.27 10.26 -40.74
C VAL A 132 -18.56 11.46 -41.64
N ALA A 133 -19.49 11.36 -42.60
CA ALA A 133 -19.87 12.48 -43.45
C ALA A 133 -20.52 13.63 -42.67
N VAL A 134 -21.37 13.32 -41.68
CA VAL A 134 -21.98 14.33 -40.80
C VAL A 134 -20.94 14.95 -39.86
N ALA A 135 -20.01 14.15 -39.32
CA ALA A 135 -18.93 14.65 -38.48
C ALA A 135 -17.95 15.57 -39.23
N LEU A 136 -17.63 15.27 -40.49
CA LEU A 136 -16.79 16.12 -41.34
C LEU A 136 -17.50 17.40 -41.80
N GLY A 137 -18.83 17.39 -41.94
CA GLY A 137 -19.62 18.56 -42.35
C GLY A 137 -19.66 19.68 -41.31
N ILE A 138 -19.50 19.37 -40.02
CA ILE A 138 -19.51 20.35 -38.93
C ILE A 138 -18.07 20.78 -38.53
N GLY A 139 -17.05 19.98 -38.84
CA GLY A 139 -15.67 20.20 -38.38
C GLY A 139 -14.75 21.03 -39.28
N LEU A 140 -15.18 21.45 -40.47
CA LEU A 140 -14.30 22.07 -41.49
C LEU A 140 -14.54 23.57 -41.75
N SER A 141 -15.40 24.24 -40.99
CA SER A 141 -15.73 25.66 -41.18
C SER A 141 -15.00 26.63 -40.24
N ILE A 142 -13.93 26.21 -39.55
CA ILE A 142 -13.08 27.10 -38.76
C ILE A 142 -11.70 27.23 -39.43
N GLY A 143 -11.59 28.26 -40.28
CA GLY A 143 -10.47 29.20 -40.32
C GLY A 143 -9.10 28.72 -40.80
N LEU A 144 -8.85 28.84 -42.11
CA LEU A 144 -7.52 29.19 -42.63
C LEU A 144 -7.48 30.72 -42.79
N ASN A 145 -6.94 31.41 -41.79
CA ASN A 145 -6.40 32.77 -41.95
C ASN A 145 -4.95 32.72 -41.48
N ASP A 146 -4.04 32.68 -42.45
CA ASP A 146 -2.62 33.01 -42.25
C ASP A 146 -2.50 34.54 -42.23
N GLU A 147 -1.98 35.10 -41.14
CA GLU A 147 -1.06 36.25 -41.14
C GLU A 147 -0.57 36.53 -39.70
N ASP A 148 0.71 36.22 -39.48
CA ASP A 148 1.64 36.70 -38.45
C ASP A 148 1.06 37.23 -37.12
N ARG A 149 0.88 36.34 -36.14
CA ARG A 149 0.86 36.74 -34.72
C ARG A 149 1.37 35.63 -33.80
N ALA A 150 2.18 36.06 -32.84
CA ALA A 150 2.83 35.30 -31.76
C ALA A 150 2.00 34.11 -31.20
N PRO A 151 2.65 33.04 -30.69
CA PRO A 151 1.97 31.82 -30.25
C PRO A 151 0.84 32.13 -29.25
N PRO A 152 -0.34 31.51 -29.40
CA PRO A 152 -1.45 31.72 -28.49
C PRO A 152 -1.08 31.22 -27.09
N GLN A 153 -1.08 32.12 -26.12
CA GLN A 153 -1.27 31.76 -24.73
C GLN A 153 -2.59 30.98 -24.64
N GLU A 154 -2.50 29.73 -24.20
CA GLU A 154 -3.64 28.98 -23.72
C GLU A 154 -4.36 29.86 -22.68
N ALA A 155 -5.51 30.41 -23.09
CA ALA A 155 -6.47 30.97 -22.18
C ALA A 155 -7.04 29.80 -21.37
N SER A 156 -6.30 29.42 -20.33
CA SER A 156 -6.83 28.68 -19.20
C SER A 156 -8.08 29.43 -18.77
N THR A 157 -9.24 28.79 -18.97
CA THR A 157 -10.49 29.22 -18.36
C THR A 157 -10.18 29.29 -16.86
N SER A 158 -9.98 30.51 -16.35
CA SER A 158 -9.68 30.74 -14.95
C SER A 158 -10.98 30.48 -14.20
N GLU A 159 -11.12 29.24 -13.75
CA GLU A 159 -11.95 28.94 -12.60
C GLU A 159 -11.56 29.94 -11.49
N PRO A 160 -12.53 30.60 -10.85
CA PRO A 160 -12.23 31.56 -9.79
C PRO A 160 -11.28 30.89 -8.78
N PRO A 161 -10.24 31.60 -8.30
CA PRO A 161 -9.27 31.01 -7.38
C PRO A 161 -10.02 30.46 -6.18
N ALA A 162 -9.86 29.15 -5.93
CA ALA A 162 -10.51 28.48 -4.82
C ALA A 162 -10.15 29.21 -3.51
N GLU A 163 -11.17 29.64 -2.78
CA GLU A 163 -10.98 30.33 -1.51
C GLU A 163 -10.48 29.33 -0.46
N PHE A 164 -9.41 29.71 0.24
CA PHE A 164 -8.86 28.90 1.34
C PHE A 164 -9.96 28.57 2.36
N PRO A 165 -10.09 27.31 2.83
CA PRO A 165 -9.14 26.21 2.72
C PRO A 165 -9.31 25.29 1.51
N ALA A 166 -10.13 25.63 0.51
CA ALA A 166 -10.22 24.84 -0.72
C ALA A 166 -8.94 24.99 -1.57
N GLY A 167 -8.51 23.88 -2.19
CA GLY A 167 -7.28 23.85 -2.99
C GLY A 167 -6.56 22.51 -2.94
N SER A 168 -5.42 22.45 -3.64
CA SER A 168 -4.52 21.28 -3.65
C SER A 168 -3.30 21.57 -2.79
N PHE A 169 -3.11 20.77 -1.74
CA PHE A 169 -2.07 21.01 -0.74
C PHE A 169 -1.15 19.82 -0.49
N ALA A 170 0.10 20.14 -0.18
CA ALA A 170 1.12 19.23 0.32
C ALA A 170 1.25 19.45 1.85
N PHE A 171 0.94 18.41 2.61
CA PHE A 171 1.00 18.39 4.06
C PHE A 171 2.26 17.64 4.49
N LYS A 172 3.32 18.38 4.80
CA LYS A 172 4.55 17.80 5.35
C LYS A 172 4.37 17.61 6.85
N ALA A 173 4.59 16.39 7.36
CA ALA A 173 4.49 16.05 8.77
C ALA A 173 5.59 15.04 9.16
N ASP A 174 6.12 15.17 10.37
CA ASP A 174 7.18 14.30 10.87
C ASP A 174 6.60 13.15 11.68
N LEU A 175 7.19 11.96 11.58
CA LEU A 175 6.80 10.82 12.42
C LEU A 175 7.14 11.12 13.88
N GLN A 176 6.12 11.31 14.71
CA GLN A 176 6.27 11.68 16.13
C GLN A 176 6.38 10.46 17.03
N ASN A 177 5.49 9.48 16.82
CA ASN A 177 5.41 8.30 17.65
C ASN A 177 4.92 7.08 16.87
N THR A 178 5.44 5.92 17.28
CA THR A 178 5.04 4.61 16.78
C THR A 178 4.82 3.68 17.97
N THR A 179 3.63 3.14 18.11
CA THR A 179 3.33 2.07 19.07
C THR A 179 2.98 0.79 18.31
N THR A 180 3.33 -0.36 18.85
CA THR A 180 3.16 -1.67 18.20
C THR A 180 2.43 -2.67 19.10
N ASP A 181 1.87 -2.21 20.22
CA ASP A 181 1.32 -3.03 21.30
C ASP A 181 0.05 -3.81 20.92
N CYS A 182 -0.47 -3.65 19.69
CA CYS A 182 -1.60 -4.41 19.18
C CYS A 182 -1.20 -5.71 18.49
N THR A 183 0.10 -6.01 18.33
CA THR A 183 0.59 -7.19 17.65
C THR A 183 1.71 -7.88 18.42
N SER A 184 1.70 -9.22 18.39
CA SER A 184 2.75 -10.04 19.02
C SER A 184 4.10 -9.97 18.31
N ASN A 185 4.19 -9.34 17.14
CA ASN A 185 5.45 -9.10 16.46
C ASN A 185 5.52 -7.65 15.96
N PRO A 186 6.35 -6.79 16.59
CA PRO A 186 6.38 -5.36 16.29
C PRO A 186 6.83 -5.05 14.85
N SER A 187 7.61 -5.92 14.20
CA SER A 187 8.00 -5.74 12.78
C SER A 187 6.79 -5.77 11.83
N THR A 188 5.64 -6.28 12.27
CA THR A 188 4.44 -6.36 11.44
C THR A 188 3.64 -5.06 11.43
N TRP A 189 3.90 -4.12 12.33
CA TRP A 189 3.35 -2.77 12.30
C TRP A 189 4.45 -1.74 12.07
N ARG A 190 4.43 -1.08 10.91
CA ARG A 190 5.46 -0.10 10.52
C ARG A 190 4.82 1.18 10.02
N CYS A 191 5.50 2.28 10.29
CA CYS A 191 5.09 3.63 9.94
C CYS A 191 6.15 4.20 9.00
N TYR A 192 5.77 4.65 7.80
CA TYR A 192 6.70 5.34 6.92
C TYR A 192 6.70 6.84 7.26
N PRO A 193 7.85 7.51 7.36
CA PRO A 193 9.20 6.95 7.25
C PRO A 193 9.53 6.14 8.52
N TYR A 194 10.34 5.09 8.41
CA TYR A 194 10.56 4.13 9.50
C TYR A 194 11.36 4.67 10.70
N GLU A 195 11.81 5.93 10.62
CA GLU A 195 12.57 6.62 11.65
C GLU A 195 11.78 7.78 12.23
N LYS A 196 11.73 7.84 13.56
CA LYS A 196 11.12 8.96 14.29
C LYS A 196 11.83 10.27 13.93
N GLY A 197 11.06 11.34 13.71
CA GLY A 197 11.55 12.65 13.31
C GLY A 197 11.74 12.81 11.80
N SER A 198 11.63 11.74 11.02
CA SER A 198 11.66 11.83 9.56
C SER A 198 10.31 12.29 9.00
N SER A 199 10.35 13.09 7.95
CA SER A 199 9.16 13.68 7.33
C SER A 199 8.50 12.80 6.28
N ALA A 200 7.17 12.78 6.25
CA ALA A 200 6.35 12.33 5.15
C ALA A 200 5.50 13.49 4.59
N THR A 201 5.20 13.45 3.30
CA THR A 201 4.35 14.46 2.64
C THR A 201 3.08 13.83 2.12
N PHE A 202 1.94 14.28 2.63
CA PHE A 202 0.62 13.89 2.13
C PHE A 202 0.13 14.87 1.08
N PHE A 203 -0.45 14.38 -0.01
CA PHE A 203 -0.95 15.22 -1.10
C PHE A 203 -2.47 15.07 -1.17
N TRP A 204 -3.18 16.12 -0.74
CA TRP A 204 -4.64 16.10 -0.66
C TRP A 204 -5.26 17.30 -1.38
N ILE A 205 -6.49 17.10 -1.82
CA ILE A 205 -7.32 18.09 -2.50
C ILE A 205 -8.53 18.34 -1.63
N ILE A 206 -8.71 19.59 -1.21
CA ILE A 206 -9.87 20.05 -0.46
C ILE A 206 -10.80 20.75 -1.44
N SER A 207 -12.02 20.25 -1.57
CA SER A 207 -13.05 20.82 -2.44
C SER A 207 -14.14 21.47 -1.60
N SER A 208 -14.56 22.66 -1.99
CA SER A 208 -15.75 23.31 -1.43
C SER A 208 -16.99 22.70 -2.10
N ASN A 209 -17.87 22.10 -1.30
CA ASN A 209 -19.15 21.60 -1.80
C ASN A 209 -20.24 22.70 -1.75
N ASN A 210 -20.14 23.62 -0.78
CA ASN A 210 -20.97 24.82 -0.55
C ASN A 210 -20.19 25.79 0.38
N ASP A 211 -20.74 26.97 0.67
CA ASP A 211 -20.13 28.05 1.49
C ASP A 211 -19.58 27.64 2.88
N SER A 212 -19.86 26.42 3.37
CA SER A 212 -19.39 25.96 4.68
C SER A 212 -19.13 24.45 4.77
N SER A 213 -19.18 23.73 3.66
CA SER A 213 -19.00 22.27 3.65
C SER A 213 -17.87 21.89 2.72
N TYR A 214 -16.86 21.19 3.24
CA TYR A 214 -15.69 20.76 2.48
C TYR A 214 -15.64 19.23 2.38
N SER A 215 -15.13 18.76 1.25
CA SER A 215 -14.71 17.37 1.07
C SER A 215 -13.20 17.32 0.86
N ILE A 216 -12.59 16.18 1.19
CA ILE A 216 -11.16 15.93 0.99
C ILE A 216 -10.93 14.62 0.26
N SER A 217 -10.02 14.65 -0.69
CA SER A 217 -9.56 13.46 -1.43
C SER A 217 -8.05 13.43 -1.43
N SER A 218 -7.46 12.24 -1.44
CA SER A 218 -6.03 12.08 -1.64
C SER A 218 -5.68 11.86 -3.10
N THR A 219 -4.43 12.12 -3.44
CA THR A 219 -3.84 11.61 -4.67
C THR A 219 -3.04 10.34 -4.41
N GLU A 220 -2.62 9.69 -5.48
CA GLU A 220 -1.74 8.52 -5.39
C GLU A 220 -0.46 8.88 -4.61
N ASN A 221 -0.19 8.07 -3.59
CA ASN A 221 0.97 8.20 -2.73
C ASN A 221 1.39 6.79 -2.31
N PRO A 222 2.66 6.38 -2.52
CA PRO A 222 3.09 5.01 -2.30
C PRO A 222 3.05 4.58 -0.82
N PHE A 223 3.02 5.52 0.13
CA PHE A 223 3.05 5.25 1.57
C PHE A 223 1.81 5.72 2.32
N ALA A 224 1.02 6.63 1.74
CA ALA A 224 -0.20 7.15 2.34
C ALA A 224 -1.43 6.44 1.77
N PRO A 225 -2.53 6.35 2.54
CA PRO A 225 -3.75 5.74 2.04
C PRO A 225 -4.38 6.58 0.93
N SER A 226 -4.95 5.87 -0.05
CA SER A 226 -5.80 6.47 -1.07
C SER A 226 -7.25 6.56 -0.56
N PHE A 227 -7.85 7.74 -0.64
CA PHE A 227 -9.26 7.97 -0.30
C PHE A 227 -9.86 9.06 -1.18
N THR A 228 -11.17 9.03 -1.35
CA THR A 228 -11.90 10.03 -2.13
C THR A 228 -13.11 10.52 -1.35
N ASN A 229 -13.45 11.79 -1.54
CA ASN A 229 -14.67 12.43 -1.08
C ASN A 229 -15.00 12.18 0.42
N GLN A 230 -14.00 12.30 1.29
CA GLN A 230 -14.22 12.27 2.73
C GLN A 230 -14.77 13.62 3.19
N THR A 231 -15.79 13.60 4.05
CA THR A 231 -16.39 14.84 4.54
C THR A 231 -15.50 15.44 5.64
N LEU A 232 -15.18 16.73 5.51
CA LEU A 232 -14.46 17.47 6.54
C LEU A 232 -15.45 18.11 7.50
N LYS A 233 -15.21 17.91 8.80
CA LYS A 233 -15.90 18.61 9.88
C LYS A 233 -15.11 19.88 10.23
N VAL A 234 -15.73 21.04 10.03
CA VAL A 234 -15.19 22.32 10.51
C VAL A 234 -15.44 22.43 12.02
N LEU A 235 -14.39 22.70 12.78
CA LEU A 235 -14.43 22.91 14.22
C LEU A 235 -13.80 24.27 14.54
N ASP A 236 -14.29 24.91 15.61
CA ASP A 236 -13.78 26.19 16.12
C ASP A 236 -13.70 27.28 15.03
N LYS A 237 -14.71 27.30 14.16
CA LYS A 237 -14.84 28.21 13.02
C LYS A 237 -14.63 29.67 13.44
N ASP A 238 -13.93 30.43 12.60
CA ASP A 238 -13.67 31.85 12.78
C ASP A 238 -12.81 32.17 14.03
N THR A 239 -12.06 31.17 14.54
CA THR A 239 -11.13 31.34 15.67
C THR A 239 -9.70 30.97 15.28
N SER A 240 -8.72 31.41 16.08
CA SER A 240 -7.31 30.99 15.93
C SER A 240 -7.05 29.48 16.04
N GLN A 241 -8.04 28.71 16.51
CA GLN A 241 -7.99 27.26 16.65
C GLN A 241 -8.87 26.54 15.61
N GLU A 242 -9.36 27.27 14.60
CA GLU A 242 -10.14 26.69 13.51
C GLU A 242 -9.38 25.51 12.90
N ARG A 243 -10.07 24.37 12.84
CA ARG A 243 -9.52 23.12 12.32
C ARG A 243 -10.56 22.35 11.51
N LEU A 244 -10.07 21.66 10.49
CA LEU A 244 -10.80 20.70 9.71
C LEU A 244 -10.42 19.31 10.19
N GLN A 245 -11.40 18.46 10.48
CA GLN A 245 -11.17 17.10 10.92
C GLN A 245 -11.90 16.11 10.01
N PHE A 246 -11.24 15.00 9.69
CA PHE A 246 -11.88 13.86 9.06
C PHE A 246 -11.29 12.56 9.60
N SER A 247 -12.10 11.51 9.53
CA SER A 247 -11.70 10.16 9.95
C SER A 247 -12.44 9.11 9.16
N PHE A 248 -11.77 8.00 8.85
CA PHE A 248 -12.38 6.85 8.18
C PHE A 248 -11.62 5.56 8.52
N SER A 249 -12.25 4.41 8.30
CA SER A 249 -11.61 3.10 8.45
C SER A 249 -10.98 2.65 7.14
N MET A 250 -9.79 2.07 7.21
CA MET A 250 -9.04 1.58 6.05
C MET A 250 -8.25 0.31 6.36
N ASN A 251 -7.84 -0.40 5.32
CA ASN A 251 -6.91 -1.51 5.46
C ASN A 251 -5.47 -0.98 5.38
N LYS A 252 -4.71 -1.07 6.47
CA LYS A 252 -3.28 -0.80 6.45
C LYS A 252 -2.54 -2.06 6.07
N THR A 253 -1.62 -1.96 5.14
CA THR A 253 -0.75 -3.09 4.81
C THR A 253 0.71 -2.73 5.04
N VAL A 254 1.44 -3.67 5.65
CA VAL A 254 2.83 -3.53 6.03
C VAL A 254 3.63 -4.69 5.45
N VAL A 255 4.84 -4.37 4.96
CA VAL A 255 5.88 -5.35 4.67
C VAL A 255 6.82 -5.38 5.89
N PRO A 256 6.85 -6.47 6.66
CA PRO A 256 7.76 -6.61 7.79
C PRO A 256 9.22 -6.54 7.36
N ASP A 257 10.08 -5.97 8.21
CA ASP A 257 11.54 -5.99 8.04
C ASP A 257 12.19 -7.28 8.56
N ASP A 258 11.47 -8.03 9.40
CA ASP A 258 11.90 -9.34 9.89
C ASP A 258 11.28 -10.50 9.10
N GLN A 259 11.97 -11.64 9.12
CA GLN A 259 11.46 -12.88 8.56
C GLN A 259 10.38 -13.48 9.47
N LEU A 260 9.13 -13.51 8.99
CA LEU A 260 8.01 -14.13 9.72
C LEU A 260 7.97 -15.67 9.60
N SER A 261 8.76 -16.25 8.71
CA SER A 261 8.79 -17.70 8.48
C SER A 261 10.20 -18.21 8.18
N SER A 262 10.46 -19.49 8.49
CA SER A 262 11.74 -20.16 8.26
C SER A 262 12.11 -20.34 6.78
N SER A 263 11.21 -19.98 5.87
CA SER A 263 11.37 -20.17 4.42
C SER A 263 11.78 -18.91 3.66
N ASN A 264 12.23 -17.84 4.36
CA ASN A 264 12.64 -16.55 3.77
C ASN A 264 11.59 -15.94 2.82
N ARG A 265 10.31 -16.26 2.99
CA ARG A 265 9.25 -15.73 2.13
C ARG A 265 8.91 -14.30 2.53
N ALA A 266 8.87 -13.40 1.55
CA ALA A 266 8.40 -12.04 1.73
C ALA A 266 6.94 -12.09 2.21
N ALA A 267 6.69 -11.50 3.38
CA ALA A 267 5.39 -11.47 4.00
C ALA A 267 4.73 -10.10 3.81
N LYS A 268 3.41 -10.09 3.71
CA LYS A 268 2.57 -8.88 3.68
C LYS A 268 1.53 -9.04 4.78
N CYS A 269 1.54 -8.14 5.76
CA CYS A 269 0.60 -8.14 6.88
C CYS A 269 -0.44 -7.05 6.70
N THR A 270 -1.72 -7.43 6.66
CA THR A 270 -2.84 -6.51 6.55
C THR A 270 -3.56 -6.40 7.89
N PHE A 271 -3.73 -5.15 8.33
CA PHE A 271 -4.53 -4.72 9.47
C PHE A 271 -5.78 -4.07 8.89
N ASP A 272 -6.86 -4.84 8.87
CA ASP A 272 -8.20 -4.35 8.53
C ASP A 272 -8.66 -3.26 9.50
N ASP A 273 -9.71 -2.52 9.16
CA ASP A 273 -10.37 -1.56 10.06
C ASP A 273 -9.41 -0.65 10.88
N THR A 274 -8.30 -0.25 10.26
CA THR A 274 -7.37 0.71 10.84
C THR A 274 -8.00 2.08 10.74
N LEU A 275 -8.14 2.77 11.86
CA LEU A 275 -8.66 4.13 11.90
C LEU A 275 -7.61 5.08 11.35
N PHE A 276 -7.94 5.80 10.29
CA PHE A 276 -7.21 6.97 9.84
C PHE A 276 -7.95 8.20 10.33
N GLU A 277 -7.24 9.11 11.01
CA GLU A 277 -7.76 10.39 11.47
C GLU A 277 -6.77 11.49 11.12
N ALA A 278 -7.25 12.61 10.63
CA ALA A 278 -6.42 13.77 10.38
C ALA A 278 -7.11 15.06 10.82
N THR A 279 -6.30 15.96 11.37
CA THR A 279 -6.68 17.29 11.81
C THR A 279 -5.80 18.32 11.12
N LEU A 280 -6.44 19.30 10.47
CA LEU A 280 -5.79 20.35 9.70
C LEU A 280 -6.15 21.69 10.30
N TRP A 281 -5.19 22.42 10.85
CA TRP A 281 -5.43 23.75 11.38
C TRP A 281 -5.33 24.77 10.26
N THR A 282 -6.34 25.63 10.15
CA THR A 282 -6.42 26.64 9.08
C THR A 282 -5.76 27.96 9.48
N GLN A 283 -5.71 28.26 10.78
CA GLN A 283 -5.16 29.52 11.31
C GLN A 283 -3.90 29.36 12.17
N ARG A 284 -3.65 28.16 12.73
CA ARG A 284 -2.52 27.93 13.64
C ARG A 284 -1.20 27.88 12.88
N ARG A 285 -0.27 28.78 13.23
CA ARG A 285 1.05 28.99 12.57
C ARG A 285 0.96 29.20 11.05
N ARG A 286 -0.02 29.99 10.60
CA ARG A 286 -0.14 30.35 9.18
C ARG A 286 1.17 30.94 8.66
N GLY A 287 1.92 30.15 7.89
CA GLY A 287 3.08 30.64 7.15
C GLY A 287 2.61 31.46 5.95
N ASP A 288 3.34 32.53 5.63
CA ASP A 288 3.08 33.37 4.44
C ASP A 288 3.59 32.71 3.14
N GLU A 289 3.72 31.39 3.08
CA GLU A 289 4.20 30.72 1.87
C GLU A 289 3.15 30.80 0.77
N ALA A 290 3.37 31.78 -0.09
CA ALA A 290 2.64 32.00 -1.32
C ALA A 290 2.64 30.72 -2.15
N ALA A 291 1.48 30.44 -2.77
CA ALA A 291 1.33 29.44 -3.79
C ALA A 291 2.37 29.66 -4.89
N GLY A 292 3.48 28.92 -4.81
CA GLY A 292 4.36 28.71 -5.95
C GLY A 292 3.58 28.02 -7.06
N ASN A 293 4.08 28.06 -8.29
CA ASN A 293 3.46 27.41 -9.44
C ASN A 293 3.61 25.87 -9.38
N THR A 294 3.41 25.27 -8.21
CA THR A 294 3.47 23.84 -7.94
C THR A 294 2.06 23.27 -7.96
N LYS A 295 1.93 22.03 -8.45
CA LYS A 295 0.64 21.31 -8.49
C LYS A 295 -0.04 21.23 -7.10
N PHE A 296 0.75 21.25 -6.03
CA PHE A 296 0.31 21.29 -4.65
C PHE A 296 1.05 22.42 -3.93
N ALA A 297 0.32 23.35 -3.32
CA ALA A 297 0.89 24.38 -2.46
C ALA A 297 1.21 23.78 -1.07
N ALA A 298 2.18 24.33 -0.35
CA ALA A 298 2.39 23.93 1.04
C ALA A 298 1.15 24.24 1.89
N TRP A 299 0.74 23.32 2.77
CA TRP A 299 -0.32 23.63 3.73
C TRP A 299 0.20 24.69 4.71
N PRO A 300 -0.51 25.82 4.87
CA PRO A 300 0.04 26.94 5.62
C PRO A 300 -0.05 26.76 7.15
N GLY A 301 -0.86 25.83 7.66
CA GLY A 301 -1.05 25.64 9.09
C GLY A 301 -0.46 24.36 9.65
N ASP A 302 -0.79 24.05 10.90
CA ASP A 302 -0.40 22.78 11.51
C ASP A 302 -1.23 21.60 10.94
N VAL A 303 -0.65 20.40 11.02
CA VAL A 303 -1.29 19.13 10.64
C VAL A 303 -0.95 18.04 11.65
N ASP A 304 -1.94 17.20 11.98
CA ASP A 304 -1.81 15.97 12.78
C ASP A 304 -2.50 14.84 12.03
N VAL A 305 -1.79 13.72 11.83
CA VAL A 305 -2.28 12.52 11.15
C VAL A 305 -2.01 11.31 12.03
N VAL A 306 -3.06 10.55 12.32
CA VAL A 306 -3.01 9.37 13.16
C VAL A 306 -3.55 8.18 12.39
N GLN A 307 -2.75 7.11 12.34
CA GLN A 307 -3.22 5.77 11.96
C GLN A 307 -3.23 4.92 13.21
N ARG A 308 -4.38 4.37 13.60
CA ARG A 308 -4.50 3.57 14.83
C ARG A 308 -5.28 2.29 14.61
N LYS A 309 -4.76 1.19 15.13
CA LYS A 309 -5.46 -0.11 15.18
C LYS A 309 -5.52 -0.61 16.63
N THR A 310 -6.72 -1.00 17.03
CA THR A 310 -7.01 -1.74 18.26
C THR A 310 -7.78 -3.00 17.87
N PHE A 311 -7.44 -4.14 18.46
CA PHE A 311 -8.15 -5.39 18.20
C PHE A 311 -9.24 -5.60 19.26
N ASN A 312 -10.49 -5.75 18.80
CA ASN A 312 -11.60 -6.25 19.63
C ASN A 312 -11.79 -7.78 19.47
N GLY A 313 -10.84 -8.43 18.78
CA GLY A 313 -10.87 -9.82 18.34
C GLY A 313 -10.14 -9.97 17.01
N GLY A 314 -9.75 -11.20 16.66
CA GLY A 314 -9.03 -11.51 15.40
C GLY A 314 -7.51 -11.32 15.50
N SER A 315 -6.83 -11.33 14.36
CA SER A 315 -5.37 -11.16 14.23
C SER A 315 -5.08 -10.47 12.89
N PRO A 316 -3.93 -9.78 12.75
CA PRO A 316 -3.52 -9.29 11.44
C PRO A 316 -3.35 -10.45 10.45
N ASN A 317 -3.75 -10.23 9.20
CA ASN A 317 -3.63 -11.25 8.16
C ASN A 317 -2.26 -11.13 7.48
N CYS A 318 -1.31 -11.98 7.85
CA CYS A 318 0.02 -12.04 7.26
C CYS A 318 0.12 -13.19 6.26
N VAL A 319 0.38 -12.85 4.99
CA VAL A 319 0.48 -13.83 3.89
C VAL A 319 1.80 -13.70 3.13
N ASP A 320 2.28 -14.80 2.56
CA ASP A 320 3.39 -14.77 1.60
C ASP A 320 2.96 -14.30 0.21
N SER A 321 3.91 -14.22 -0.72
CA SER A 321 3.65 -13.88 -2.12
C SER A 321 2.71 -14.83 -2.84
N GLY A 322 2.50 -16.05 -2.33
CA GLY A 322 1.54 -17.03 -2.83
C GLY A 322 0.17 -16.97 -2.14
N GLY A 323 -0.03 -16.04 -1.20
CA GLY A 323 -1.26 -15.92 -0.41
C GLY A 323 -1.37 -16.91 0.75
N GLY A 324 -0.34 -17.72 1.02
CA GLY A 324 -0.31 -18.63 2.16
C GLY A 324 -0.05 -17.88 3.45
N GLN A 325 -0.75 -18.23 4.53
CA GLN A 325 -0.51 -17.60 5.84
C GLN A 325 0.92 -17.84 6.33
N VAL A 326 1.55 -16.78 6.84
CA VAL A 326 2.92 -16.81 7.35
C VAL A 326 3.03 -16.12 8.69
N GLY A 327 3.84 -16.72 9.58
CA GLY A 327 3.99 -16.28 10.96
C GLY A 327 2.75 -16.62 11.81
N ASN A 328 2.97 -16.90 13.08
CA ASN A 328 1.88 -16.99 14.07
C ASN A 328 1.71 -15.62 14.74
N VAL A 329 1.41 -14.60 13.92
CA VAL A 329 1.24 -13.22 14.39
C VAL A 329 -0.13 -13.09 15.02
N LYS A 330 -0.15 -12.77 16.31
CA LYS A 330 -1.38 -12.63 17.09
C LYS A 330 -1.67 -11.16 17.34
N SER A 331 -2.94 -10.84 17.52
CA SER A 331 -3.32 -9.57 18.12
C SER A 331 -2.95 -9.55 19.60
N GLU A 332 -2.72 -8.35 20.11
CA GLU A 332 -2.52 -8.06 21.53
C GLU A 332 -3.49 -6.96 21.99
N SER A 333 -3.67 -6.82 23.30
CA SER A 333 -4.67 -5.92 23.91
C SER A 333 -4.31 -4.43 23.84
N GLY A 334 -3.14 -4.08 23.31
CA GLY A 334 -2.71 -2.70 23.13
C GLY A 334 -3.17 -2.07 21.81
N ALA A 335 -2.64 -0.89 21.53
CA ALA A 335 -2.90 -0.15 20.30
C ALA A 335 -1.61 -0.04 19.48
N CYS A 336 -1.73 -0.27 18.17
CA CYS A 336 -0.68 0.14 17.25
C CYS A 336 -1.04 1.51 16.68
N GLU A 337 -0.07 2.41 16.66
CA GLU A 337 -0.26 3.79 16.22
C GLU A 337 0.90 4.23 15.34
N CYS A 338 0.60 5.01 14.31
CA CYS A 338 1.53 5.87 13.60
C CYS A 338 1.02 7.29 13.72
N ARG A 339 1.73 8.16 14.44
CA ARG A 339 1.34 9.56 14.60
C ARG A 339 2.33 10.49 13.91
N TYR A 340 1.82 11.37 13.07
CA TYR A 340 2.58 12.34 12.31
C TYR A 340 2.10 13.74 12.64
N ALA A 341 3.04 14.66 12.87
CA ALA A 341 2.70 16.07 13.06
C ALA A 341 3.85 16.96 12.60
N ASN A 342 3.53 18.19 12.16
CA ASN A 342 4.53 19.23 11.87
C ASN A 342 4.79 20.15 13.07
N TYR A 343 4.44 19.69 14.27
CA TYR A 343 4.59 20.41 15.51
C TYR A 343 4.93 19.44 16.63
N ASP A 344 5.57 19.94 17.68
CA ASP A 344 5.87 19.13 18.86
C ASP A 344 4.57 18.74 19.56
N VAL A 345 4.32 17.44 19.58
CA VAL A 345 3.23 16.84 20.34
C VAL A 345 3.74 16.60 21.75
N ASN A 346 3.39 17.49 22.68
CA ASN A 346 3.70 17.34 24.10
C ASN A 346 2.93 16.18 24.75
#